data_AF-D4CFT8-F1
#
_entry.id   AF-D4CFT8-F1
#
_cell.length_a   1.000
_cell.length_b   1.000
_cell.length_c   1.000
_cell.angle_alpha   90.00
_cell.angle_beta   90.00
_cell.angle_gamma   90.00
#
_symmetry.space_group_name_H-M   'P 1'
#
loop_
_entity.id
_entity.type
_entity.pdbx_description
1 polymer ?
#
loop_
_entity_poly.entity_id
_entity_poly.type
_entity_poly.pdbx_seq_one_letter_code
_entity_poly.pdbx_strand_id
1 'polypeptide(L)'
;SEWPAALIREAHKIARAHHLHAPTMEQPQYNLLHRERVELEYAPLYAELGLGTTIWSPLASGLLTGKYRGGFEGESRLGHTDKEWLRRIAVGESGQRRLERVAAFVALADELGV
;
A
#
# COMPACT_ATOMS: atom_id res chain seq x y z
N SER A 1 -2.56 6.25 -10.98
CA SER A 1 -1.92 5.63 -9.80
C SER A 1 -1.98 6.64 -8.66
N GLU A 2 -2.58 6.25 -7.54
CA GLU A 2 -2.81 7.05 -6.32
C GLU A 2 -3.75 8.25 -6.51
N TRP A 3 -4.71 8.15 -7.43
CA TRP A 3 -5.66 9.24 -7.66
C TRP A 3 -6.78 9.23 -6.60
N PRO A 4 -7.21 10.38 -6.06
CA PRO A 4 -8.42 10.44 -5.25
C PRO A 4 -9.60 9.82 -6.01
N ALA A 5 -10.46 9.08 -5.31
CA ALA A 5 -11.62 8.42 -5.91
C ALA A 5 -12.52 9.39 -6.69
N ALA A 6 -12.61 10.65 -6.23
CA ALA A 6 -13.34 11.70 -6.94
C ALA A 6 -12.76 11.98 -8.34
N LEU A 7 -11.43 12.00 -8.50
CA LEU A 7 -10.79 12.22 -9.79
C LEU A 7 -10.91 11.01 -10.71
N ILE A 8 -10.91 9.79 -10.16
CA ILE A 8 -11.19 8.57 -10.92
C ILE A 8 -12.62 8.63 -11.48
N ARG A 9 -13.62 8.96 -10.65
CA ARG A 9 -15.01 9.15 -11.10
C ARG A 9 -15.11 10.21 -12.17
N GLU A 10 -14.42 11.33 -11.99
CA GLU A 10 -14.44 12.43 -12.96
C GLU A 10 -13.84 12.00 -14.30
N ALA A 11 -12.73 11.27 -14.29
CA ALA A 11 -12.14 10.70 -15.50
C ALA A 11 -13.13 9.77 -16.23
N HIS A 12 -13.87 8.93 -15.50
CA HIS A 12 -14.91 8.08 -16.10
C HIS A 12 -16.07 8.89 -16.68
N LYS A 13 -16.50 9.97 -16.01
CA LYS A 13 -17.55 10.85 -16.54
C LYS A 13 -17.12 11.51 -17.85
N ILE A 14 -15.91 12.09 -17.88
CA ILE A 14 -15.34 12.73 -19.07
C ILE A 14 -15.22 11.70 -20.20
N ALA A 15 -14.67 10.53 -19.91
CA ALA A 15 -14.52 9.48 -20.92
C ALA A 15 -15.88 9.08 -21.54
N ARG A 16 -16.92 8.91 -20.72
CA ARG A 16 -18.28 8.62 -21.22
C ARG A 16 -18.85 9.75 -22.06
N ALA A 17 -18.73 11.00 -21.60
CA ALA A 17 -19.28 12.16 -22.29
C ALA A 17 -18.63 12.40 -23.67
N HIS A 18 -17.38 11.99 -23.84
CA HIS A 18 -16.61 12.21 -25.06
C HIS A 18 -16.36 10.94 -25.88
N HIS A 19 -17.03 9.83 -25.57
CA HIS A 19 -16.86 8.53 -26.24
C HIS A 19 -15.39 8.04 -26.25
N LEU A 20 -14.67 8.27 -25.15
CA LEU A 20 -13.30 7.83 -24.94
C LEU A 20 -13.22 6.57 -24.07
N HIS A 21 -12.04 5.96 -24.03
CA HIS A 21 -11.75 4.88 -23.11
C HIS A 21 -11.54 5.43 -21.69
N ALA A 22 -12.34 4.93 -20.75
CA ALA A 22 -12.15 5.23 -19.33
C ALA A 22 -10.96 4.42 -18.75
N PRO A 23 -10.36 4.89 -17.64
CA PRO A 23 -9.44 4.07 -16.88
C PRO A 23 -10.04 2.70 -16.51
N THR A 24 -9.25 1.64 -16.61
CA THR A 24 -9.71 0.27 -16.30
C THR A 24 -9.04 -0.30 -15.04
N MET A 25 -7.96 0.32 -14.59
CA MET A 25 -7.14 -0.15 -13.47
C MET A 25 -6.63 1.03 -12.65
N GLU A 26 -6.51 0.81 -11.35
CA GLU A 26 -5.81 1.71 -10.44
C GLU A 26 -4.69 0.94 -9.71
N GLN A 27 -3.62 1.64 -9.33
CA GLN A 27 -2.43 1.05 -8.70
C GLN A 27 -2.15 1.77 -7.37
N PRO A 28 -2.91 1.46 -6.30
CA PRO A 28 -2.69 2.02 -4.97
C PRO A 28 -1.71 1.20 -4.14
N GLN A 29 -1.13 1.85 -3.13
CA GLN A 29 -0.46 1.18 -2.04
C GLN A 29 -1.48 0.33 -1.29
N TYR A 30 -1.15 -0.93 -1.03
CA TYR A 30 -1.99 -1.75 -0.17
C TYR A 30 -1.18 -2.82 0.53
N ASN A 31 -1.32 -2.87 1.86
CA ASN A 31 -0.71 -3.87 2.73
C ASN A 31 -1.34 -3.78 4.13
N LEU A 32 -0.96 -4.67 5.05
CA LEU A 32 -1.52 -4.72 6.41
C LEU A 32 -1.35 -3.40 7.22
N LEU A 33 -0.45 -2.51 6.80
CA LEU A 33 -0.19 -1.22 7.43
C LEU A 33 -0.76 -0.02 6.65
N HIS A 34 -1.35 -0.24 5.48
CA HIS A 34 -1.96 0.80 4.63
C HIS A 34 -3.16 0.20 3.89
N ARG A 35 -4.36 0.42 4.43
CA ARG A 35 -5.58 -0.30 4.04
C ARG A 35 -6.71 0.62 3.56
N GLU A 36 -6.84 1.78 4.21
CA GLU A 36 -8.02 2.66 4.11
C GLU A 36 -8.36 3.08 2.68
N ARG A 37 -7.37 3.45 1.87
CA ARG A 37 -7.61 3.87 0.48
C ARG A 37 -8.24 2.75 -0.35
N VAL A 38 -7.73 1.53 -0.25
CA VAL A 38 -8.30 0.40 -1.01
C VAL A 38 -9.63 -0.06 -0.43
N GLU A 39 -9.68 -0.27 0.89
CA GLU A 39 -10.84 -0.90 1.54
C GLU A 39 -12.02 0.05 1.73
N LEU A 40 -11.79 1.35 1.82
CA LEU A 40 -12.84 2.34 2.07
C LEU A 40 -13.03 3.27 0.87
N GLU A 41 -11.95 3.89 0.38
CA GLU A 41 -12.04 4.91 -0.67
C GLU A 41 -12.36 4.30 -2.05
N TYR A 42 -11.68 3.20 -2.39
CA TYR A 42 -11.77 2.59 -3.72
C TYR A 42 -12.73 1.41 -3.79
N ALA A 43 -13.05 0.76 -2.66
CA ALA A 43 -13.96 -0.38 -2.64
C ALA A 43 -15.29 -0.14 -3.40
N PRO A 44 -15.94 1.04 -3.30
CA PRO A 44 -17.13 1.32 -4.10
C PRO A 44 -16.87 1.39 -5.61
N LEU A 45 -15.68 1.85 -6.03
CA LEU A 45 -15.32 2.05 -7.44
C LEU A 45 -15.26 0.75 -8.24
N TYR A 46 -14.91 -0.37 -7.59
CA TYR A 46 -14.80 -1.67 -8.25
C TYR A 46 -16.14 -2.13 -8.83
N ALA A 47 -17.22 -2.00 -8.07
CA ALA A 47 -18.56 -2.31 -8.52
C ALA A 47 -19.18 -1.18 -9.36
N GLU A 48 -18.95 0.08 -8.97
CA GLU A 48 -19.54 1.26 -9.65
C GLU A 48 -19.03 1.43 -11.08
N LEU A 49 -17.73 1.22 -11.29
CA LEU A 49 -17.04 1.56 -12.54
C LEU A 49 -16.49 0.34 -13.29
N GLY A 50 -16.55 -0.86 -12.69
CA GLY A 50 -15.83 -2.03 -13.19
C GLY A 50 -14.31 -1.88 -13.10
N LEU A 51 -13.82 -1.05 -12.17
CA LEU A 51 -12.41 -0.73 -12.01
C LEU A 51 -11.65 -1.94 -11.46
N GLY A 52 -10.53 -2.31 -12.08
CA GLY A 52 -9.58 -3.29 -11.53
C GLY A 52 -8.52 -2.65 -10.63
N THR A 53 -7.70 -3.47 -9.97
CA THR A 53 -6.61 -3.00 -9.12
C THR A 53 -5.32 -3.79 -9.34
N THR A 54 -4.18 -3.11 -9.29
CA THR A 54 -2.84 -3.70 -9.23
C THR A 54 -2.07 -3.07 -8.08
N ILE A 55 -2.23 -3.62 -6.88
CA ILE A 55 -1.63 -3.01 -5.68
C ILE A 55 -0.10 -2.99 -5.73
N TRP A 56 0.52 -2.03 -5.05
CA TRP A 56 1.97 -1.99 -4.87
C TRP A 56 2.37 -2.00 -3.39
N SER A 57 3.63 -2.38 -3.15
CA SER A 57 4.21 -2.58 -1.81
C SER A 57 3.38 -3.47 -0.86
N PRO A 58 3.05 -4.72 -1.25
CA PRO A 58 2.31 -5.65 -0.38
C PRO A 58 3.05 -5.96 0.92
N LEU A 59 4.39 -5.89 0.90
CA LEU A 59 5.25 -6.12 2.07
C LEU A 59 5.79 -4.82 2.70
N ALA A 60 5.26 -3.65 2.34
CA ALA A 60 5.69 -2.35 2.86
C ALA A 60 7.23 -2.15 2.80
N SER A 61 7.83 -2.23 1.60
CA SER A 61 9.29 -2.19 1.40
C SER A 61 10.07 -3.29 2.15
N GLY A 62 9.39 -4.41 2.45
CA GLY A 62 9.92 -5.55 3.20
C GLY A 62 9.73 -5.42 4.71
N LEU A 63 9.09 -4.37 5.22
CA LEU A 63 8.86 -4.20 6.65
C LEU A 63 8.04 -5.36 7.23
N LEU A 64 7.00 -5.78 6.50
CA LEU A 64 6.10 -6.85 6.92
C LEU A 64 6.73 -8.25 6.90
N THR A 65 7.99 -8.41 6.46
CA THR A 65 8.69 -9.70 6.55
C THR A 65 9.35 -9.91 7.91
N GLY A 66 9.29 -8.94 8.82
CA GLY A 66 9.94 -9.02 10.12
C GLY A 66 11.47 -8.89 10.13
N LYS A 67 12.12 -8.79 8.96
CA LYS A 67 13.60 -8.80 8.85
C LYS A 67 14.31 -7.61 9.50
N TYR A 68 13.57 -6.56 9.86
CA TYR A 68 14.09 -5.35 10.50
C TYR A 68 13.90 -5.32 12.03
N ARG A 69 13.52 -6.45 12.64
CA ARG A 69 13.36 -6.57 14.11
C ARG A 69 14.63 -6.19 14.88
N GLY A 70 15.81 -6.49 14.32
CA GLY A 70 17.12 -6.20 14.93
C GLY A 70 17.71 -4.84 14.54
N GLY A 71 16.97 -4.00 13.79
CA GLY A 71 17.50 -2.77 13.23
C GLY A 71 17.40 -2.75 11.70
N PHE A 72 18.01 -1.74 11.10
CA PHE A 72 17.92 -1.50 9.64
C PHE A 72 19.26 -1.67 8.95
N GLU A 73 20.32 -2.03 9.66
CA GLU A 73 21.67 -2.13 9.14
C GLU A 73 21.78 -3.19 8.03
N GLY A 74 22.72 -3.00 7.10
CA GLY A 74 23.04 -3.93 6.02
C GLY A 74 22.44 -3.58 4.65
N GLU A 75 22.52 -4.51 3.71
CA GLU A 75 22.19 -4.32 2.28
C GLU A 75 20.69 -4.42 1.96
N SER A 76 19.86 -4.38 3.01
CA SER A 76 18.41 -4.43 2.85
C SER A 76 17.89 -3.10 2.26
N ARG A 77 16.71 -3.12 1.63
CA ARG A 77 16.14 -1.95 0.96
C ARG A 77 16.03 -0.72 1.87
N LEU A 78 15.72 -0.89 3.16
CA LEU A 78 15.62 0.18 4.14
C LEU A 78 16.92 0.44 4.92
N GLY A 79 17.97 -0.35 4.66
CA GLY A 79 19.28 -0.23 5.30
C GLY A 79 20.31 0.58 4.55
N HIS A 80 20.13 0.76 3.25
CA HIS A 80 20.97 1.68 2.51
C HIS A 80 20.74 3.14 2.96
N THR A 81 21.83 3.84 3.22
CA THR A 81 21.84 5.22 3.73
C THR A 81 21.25 6.22 2.73
N ASP A 82 21.33 5.95 1.42
CA ASP A 82 20.69 6.73 0.36
C ASP A 82 19.14 6.64 0.37
N LYS A 83 18.58 5.71 1.16
CA LYS A 83 17.15 5.43 1.27
C LYS A 83 16.57 5.77 2.64
N GLU A 84 17.22 6.67 3.39
CA GLU A 84 16.70 7.12 4.69
C GLU A 84 15.28 7.72 4.59
N TRP A 85 15.00 8.47 3.52
CA TRP A 85 13.66 9.00 3.23
C TRP A 85 12.62 7.87 3.11
N LEU A 86 12.98 6.76 2.46
CA LEU A 86 12.10 5.60 2.29
C LEU A 86 11.88 4.87 3.61
N ARG A 87 12.93 4.75 4.43
CA ARG A 87 12.82 4.22 5.79
C ARG A 87 11.87 5.06 6.63
N ARG A 88 12.00 6.40 6.58
CA ARG A 88 11.09 7.33 7.28
C ARG A 88 9.64 7.16 6.84
N ILE A 89 9.38 6.98 5.55
CA ILE A 89 8.02 6.73 5.03
C ILE A 89 7.50 5.35 5.46
N ALA A 90 8.31 4.29 5.32
CA ALA A 90 7.87 2.92 5.61
C ALA A 90 7.56 2.71 7.09
N VAL A 91 8.41 3.27 7.96
CA VAL A 91 8.28 3.24 9.42
C VAL A 91 7.23 4.24 9.88
N GLY A 92 7.15 5.42 9.25
CA GLY A 92 6.20 6.49 9.58
C GLY A 92 6.56 7.25 10.86
N GLU A 93 5.87 8.37 11.11
CA GLU A 93 6.08 9.19 12.32
C GLU A 93 5.76 8.44 13.62
N SER A 94 4.80 7.51 13.57
CA SER A 94 4.48 6.57 14.65
C SER A 94 5.25 5.26 14.52
N GLY A 95 6.54 5.34 14.22
CA GLY A 95 7.40 4.20 13.88
C GLY A 95 7.28 3.02 14.82
N GLN A 96 7.27 3.31 16.11
CA GLN A 96 7.17 2.30 17.16
C GLN A 96 5.88 1.46 17.04
N ARG A 97 4.71 2.11 16.88
CA ARG A 97 3.43 1.40 16.72
C ARG A 97 3.37 0.56 15.45
N ARG A 98 3.98 1.03 14.36
CA ARG A 98 4.02 0.26 13.10
C ARG A 98 4.92 -0.97 13.23
N LEU A 99 6.06 -0.84 13.90
CA LEU A 99 6.96 -1.97 14.19
C LEU A 99 6.33 -2.99 15.15
N GLU A 100 5.61 -2.54 16.17
CA GLU A 100 4.85 -3.41 17.08
C GLU A 100 3.78 -4.21 16.34
N ARG A 101 3.02 -3.56 15.45
CA ARG A 101 2.04 -4.25 14.59
C ARG A 101 2.71 -5.29 13.70
N VAL A 102 3.85 -4.96 13.10
CA VAL A 102 4.64 -5.92 12.30
C VAL A 102 5.07 -7.10 13.14
N ALA A 103 5.57 -6.86 14.36
CA ALA A 103 5.99 -7.93 15.26
C ALA A 103 4.83 -8.86 15.61
N ALA A 104 3.64 -8.31 15.90
CA ALA A 104 2.43 -9.07 16.15
C ALA A 104 1.97 -9.89 14.93
N PHE A 105 2.01 -9.32 13.71
CA PHE A 105 1.66 -10.05 12.50
C PHE A 105 2.60 -11.22 12.22
N VAL A 106 3.91 -11.04 12.44
CA VAL A 106 4.87 -12.12 12.24
C VAL A 106 4.71 -13.21 13.31
N ALA A 107 4.44 -12.85 14.57
CA ALA A 107 4.14 -13.83 15.61
C ALA A 107 2.88 -14.66 15.26
N LEU A 108 1.83 -14.00 14.76
CA LEU A 108 0.63 -14.70 14.27
C LEU A 108 0.94 -15.60 13.05
N ALA A 109 1.80 -15.16 12.14
CA ALA A 109 2.23 -15.98 11.01
C ALA A 109 2.98 -17.25 11.49
N ASP A 110 3.89 -17.09 12.46
CA ASP A 110 4.60 -18.20 13.12
C ASP A 110 3.61 -19.20 13.77
N GLU A 111 2.57 -18.71 14.47
CA GLU A 111 1.52 -19.54 15.07
C GLU A 111 0.68 -20.30 14.02
N LEU A 112 0.45 -19.69 12.86
CA LEU A 112 -0.30 -20.27 11.75
C LEU A 112 0.55 -21.17 10.84
N GLY A 113 1.88 -21.16 11.00
CA GLY A 113 2.82 -21.93 10.18
C GLY A 113 2.96 -21.42 8.74
N VAL A 114 2.86 -20.11 8.53
CA VAL A 114 2.95 -19.44 7.22
C VAL A 114 3.99 -18.34 7.16
#